data_AF-A0A382EXL2-F1
#
_entry.id   AF-A0A382EXL2-F1
#
_cell.length_a   1.000
_cell.length_b   1.000
_cell.length_c   1.000
_cell.angle_alpha   90.00
_cell.angle_beta   90.00
_cell.angle_gamma   90.00
#
_symmetry.space_group_name_H-M   'P 1'
#
loop_
_entity.id
_entity.type
_entity.pdbx_description
1 polymer ?
#
loop_
_entity_poly.entity_id
_entity_poly.type
_entity_poly.pdbx_seq_one_letter_code
_entity_poly.pdbx_strand_id
1 'polypeptide(L)'
;MNDSEYFDPRDQFGFRLGRLARFWRSRLDEKMRPHGLTQARWVVMIHLRRGGNGFKQKALAKFVGIEGPTLVHILDNLEKQSLIERRQDKVDRRGKTVHLTDEGWRMIEVLDEVVAEVRNENLAGISDADLAHCLTVFENIESHVNDVPGDQPDAV
;
A
#
# COMPACT_ATOMS: atom_id res chain seq x y z
N MET A 1 19.83 31.35 23.94
CA MET A 1 20.26 30.68 22.69
C MET A 1 19.01 30.41 21.90
N ASN A 2 18.94 30.91 20.67
CA ASN A 2 17.73 30.99 19.87
C ASN A 2 17.72 29.80 18.91
N ASP A 3 16.99 28.72 19.22
CA ASP A 3 16.87 27.51 18.38
C ASP A 3 15.97 27.71 17.14
N SER A 4 15.81 28.95 16.69
CA SER A 4 15.06 29.34 15.50
C SER A 4 15.99 29.52 14.30
N GLU A 5 16.88 28.55 14.05
CA GLU A 5 17.45 28.38 12.72
C GLU A 5 16.37 27.80 11.80
N TYR A 6 15.98 28.60 10.82
CA TYR A 6 15.03 28.24 9.77
C TYR A 6 15.53 27.01 9.02
N PHE A 7 15.01 25.82 9.36
CA PHE A 7 15.16 24.66 8.49
C PHE A 7 14.28 24.86 7.26
N ASP A 8 14.89 24.90 6.08
CA ASP A 8 14.20 25.00 4.79
C ASP A 8 13.06 23.96 4.73
N PRO A 9 11.80 24.38 4.47
CA PRO A 9 10.70 23.44 4.25
C PRO A 9 11.03 22.35 3.24
N ARG A 10 11.86 22.64 2.22
CA ARG A 10 12.33 21.67 1.23
C ARG A 10 13.14 20.54 1.87
N ASP A 11 14.03 20.86 2.80
CA ASP A 11 14.88 19.89 3.47
C ASP A 11 14.07 18.99 4.42
N GLN A 12 13.08 19.56 5.11
CA GLN A 12 12.29 18.82 6.09
C GLN A 12 11.21 17.93 5.46
N PHE A 13 10.70 18.28 4.29
CA PHE A 13 9.50 17.68 3.72
C PHE A 13 9.63 16.16 3.59
N GLY A 14 10.67 15.68 2.92
CA GLY A 14 10.88 14.24 2.70
C GLY A 14 11.01 13.44 4.00
N PHE A 15 11.77 13.95 4.97
CA PHE A 15 11.93 13.30 6.27
C PHE A 15 10.61 13.23 7.06
N ARG A 16 9.85 14.34 7.08
CA ARG A 16 8.54 14.39 7.76
C ARG A 16 7.51 13.49 7.09
N LEU A 17 7.47 13.47 5.75
CA LEU A 17 6.59 12.59 4.98
C LEU A 17 6.89 11.12 5.29
N GLY A 18 8.16 10.70 5.21
CA GLY A 18 8.56 9.34 5.53
C GLY A 18 8.26 8.95 6.98
N ARG A 19 8.44 9.88 7.93
CA ARG A 19 8.08 9.66 9.34
C ARG A 19 6.57 9.51 9.54
N LEU A 20 5.77 10.37 8.91
CA LEU A 20 4.31 10.31 8.95
C LEU A 20 3.80 8.98 8.38
N ALA A 21 4.32 8.56 7.23
CA ALA A 21 3.97 7.28 6.61
C ALA A 21 4.27 6.09 7.53
N ARG A 22 5.41 6.10 8.23
CA ARG A 22 5.75 5.05 9.21
C ARG A 22 4.79 5.03 10.40
N PHE A 23 4.45 6.20 10.96
CA PHE A 23 3.48 6.27 12.06
C PHE A 23 2.09 5.80 11.63
N TRP A 24 1.64 6.23 10.45
CA TRP A 24 0.38 5.80 9.89
C TRP A 24 0.33 4.27 9.72
N ARG A 25 1.39 3.69 9.12
CA ARG A 25 1.51 2.23 8.97
C ARG A 25 1.50 1.51 10.32
N SER A 26 2.23 2.02 11.31
CA SER A 26 2.26 1.42 12.65
C SER A 26 0.89 1.40 13.32
N ARG A 27 0.07 2.44 13.14
CA ARG A 27 -1.30 2.49 13.67
C ARG A 27 -2.21 1.48 12.99
N LEU A 28 -2.11 1.35 11.67
CA LEU A 28 -2.85 0.32 10.93
C LEU A 28 -2.43 -1.08 11.36
N ASP A 29 -1.12 -1.35 11.49
CA ASP A 29 -0.62 -2.64 11.96
C ASP A 29 -1.13 -2.97 13.38
N GLU A 30 -1.18 -1.98 14.29
CA GLU A 30 -1.71 -2.13 15.64
C GLU A 30 -3.19 -2.55 15.62
N LYS A 31 -4.02 -1.87 14.82
CA LYS A 31 -5.47 -2.11 14.73
C LYS A 31 -5.83 -3.34 13.89
N MET A 32 -4.98 -3.76 12.96
CA MET A 32 -5.17 -4.98 12.15
C MET A 32 -4.71 -6.26 12.86
N ARG A 33 -3.81 -6.13 13.85
CA ARG A 33 -3.27 -7.27 14.61
C ARG A 33 -4.34 -8.22 15.19
N PRO A 34 -5.47 -7.74 15.76
CA PRO A 34 -6.55 -8.61 16.24
C PRO A 34 -7.16 -9.51 15.14
N HIS A 35 -7.06 -9.09 13.88
CA HIS A 35 -7.54 -9.83 12.70
C HIS A 35 -6.45 -10.73 12.08
N GLY A 36 -5.28 -10.84 12.71
CA GLY A 36 -4.16 -11.66 12.19
C GLY A 36 -3.46 -11.08 10.97
N LEU A 37 -3.70 -9.80 10.66
CA LEU A 37 -3.23 -9.12 9.47
C LEU A 37 -2.30 -7.94 9.79
N THR A 38 -1.62 -7.49 8.74
CA THR A 38 -0.77 -6.30 8.73
C THR A 38 -1.20 -5.41 7.57
N GLN A 39 -0.83 -4.13 7.63
CA GLN A 39 -1.08 -3.16 6.57
C GLN A 39 -0.53 -3.65 5.24
N ALA A 40 0.66 -4.24 5.22
CA ALA A 40 1.29 -4.74 3.98
C ALA A 40 0.48 -5.88 3.34
N ARG A 41 -0.08 -6.79 4.15
CA ARG A 41 -0.94 -7.89 3.67
C ARG A 41 -2.27 -7.35 3.16
N TRP A 42 -2.88 -6.42 3.90
CA TRP A 42 -4.12 -5.75 3.50
C TRP A 42 -3.97 -4.99 2.18
N VAL A 43 -2.87 -4.25 1.98
CA VAL A 43 -2.59 -3.54 0.73
C VAL A 43 -2.61 -4.50 -0.48
N VAL A 44 -1.96 -5.66 -0.37
CA VAL A 44 -1.97 -6.67 -1.45
C VAL A 44 -3.40 -7.16 -1.74
N MET A 45 -4.20 -7.43 -0.71
CA MET A 45 -5.60 -7.85 -0.86
C MET A 45 -6.46 -6.78 -1.53
N ILE A 46 -6.28 -5.50 -1.18
CA ILE A 46 -6.98 -4.37 -1.81
C ILE A 46 -6.61 -4.24 -3.29
N HIS A 47 -5.34 -4.45 -3.65
CA HIS A 47 -4.91 -4.39 -5.05
C HIS A 47 -5.51 -5.53 -5.87
N LEU A 48 -5.60 -6.74 -5.29
CA LEU A 48 -6.32 -7.86 -5.90
C LEU A 48 -7.81 -7.54 -6.10
N ARG A 49 -8.48 -6.97 -5.09
CA ARG A 49 -9.89 -6.53 -5.19
C ARG A 49 -10.09 -5.52 -6.32
N ARG A 50 -9.29 -4.45 -6.34
CA ARG A 50 -9.46 -3.32 -7.28
C ARG A 50 -9.14 -3.66 -8.72
N GLY A 51 -8.15 -4.54 -8.94
CA GLY A 51 -7.74 -4.91 -10.29
C GLY A 51 -8.47 -6.12 -10.87
N GLY A 52 -9.60 -6.53 -10.30
CA GLY A 52 -10.46 -7.57 -10.86
C GLY A 52 -10.08 -9.01 -10.50
N ASN A 53 -9.16 -9.21 -9.55
CA ASN A 53 -8.64 -10.50 -9.11
C ASN A 53 -7.79 -11.23 -10.19
N GLY A 54 -7.08 -12.29 -9.81
CA GLY A 54 -6.39 -13.16 -10.76
C GLY A 54 -5.09 -12.61 -11.35
N PHE A 55 -4.41 -11.72 -10.65
CA PHE A 55 -3.13 -11.17 -11.11
C PHE A 55 -2.05 -12.24 -11.22
N LYS A 56 -1.24 -12.16 -12.28
CA LYS A 56 0.08 -12.79 -12.27
C LYS A 56 0.91 -12.18 -11.15
N GLN A 57 1.61 -13.01 -10.38
CA GLN A 57 2.39 -12.54 -9.23
C GLN A 57 3.42 -11.44 -9.59
N LYS A 58 4.10 -11.54 -10.74
CA LYS A 58 5.01 -10.48 -11.22
C LYS A 58 4.29 -9.16 -11.47
N ALA A 59 3.10 -9.21 -12.06
CA ALA A 59 2.29 -8.03 -12.31
C ALA A 59 1.78 -7.43 -10.99
N LEU A 60 1.38 -8.27 -10.03
CA LEU A 60 0.99 -7.82 -8.70
C LEU A 60 2.13 -7.13 -7.94
N ALA A 61 3.37 -7.64 -8.05
CA ALA A 61 4.54 -7.02 -7.41
C ALA A 61 4.78 -5.61 -7.95
N LYS A 62 4.75 -5.45 -9.28
CA LYS A 62 4.86 -4.15 -9.94
C LYS A 62 3.71 -3.22 -9.55
N PHE A 63 2.48 -3.74 -9.52
CA PHE A 63 1.29 -2.95 -9.20
C PHE A 63 1.25 -2.48 -7.74
N VAL A 64 1.78 -3.28 -6.81
CA VAL A 64 1.90 -2.92 -5.38
C VAL A 64 3.16 -2.08 -5.11
N GLY A 65 4.14 -2.06 -6.03
CA GLY A 65 5.40 -1.33 -5.86
C GLY A 65 6.38 -2.00 -4.89
N ILE A 66 6.38 -3.34 -4.82
CA ILE A 66 7.29 -4.10 -3.95
C ILE A 66 8.08 -5.16 -4.73
N GLU A 67 9.22 -5.56 -4.19
CA GLU A 67 10.04 -6.61 -4.78
C GLU A 67 9.37 -7.98 -4.75
N GLY A 68 9.69 -8.81 -5.73
CA GLY A 68 9.16 -10.17 -5.90
C GLY A 68 9.27 -11.04 -4.64
N PRO A 69 10.45 -11.16 -3.99
CA PRO A 69 10.61 -11.96 -2.77
C PRO A 69 9.73 -11.48 -1.62
N THR A 70 9.59 -10.17 -1.43
CA THR A 70 8.70 -9.56 -0.43
C THR A 70 7.25 -9.94 -0.71
N LEU A 71 6.81 -9.85 -1.97
CA LEU A 71 5.47 -10.27 -2.35
C LEU A 71 5.26 -11.77 -2.09
N VAL A 72 6.21 -12.64 -2.46
CA VAL A 72 6.10 -14.09 -2.20
C VAL A 72 5.80 -14.34 -0.72
N HIS A 73 6.57 -13.73 0.18
CA HIS A 73 6.39 -13.92 1.61
C HIS A 73 5.01 -13.44 2.09
N ILE A 74 4.52 -12.31 1.57
CA ILE A 74 3.18 -11.80 1.88
C ILE A 74 2.10 -12.79 1.42
N LEU A 75 2.20 -13.27 0.18
CA LEU A 75 1.25 -14.22 -0.39
C LEU A 75 1.26 -15.55 0.37
N ASP A 76 2.43 -16.04 0.80
CA ASP A 76 2.54 -17.30 1.55
C ASP A 76 1.78 -17.21 2.88
N ASN A 77 1.83 -16.06 3.55
CA ASN A 77 1.08 -15.84 4.78
C ASN A 77 -0.43 -15.71 4.54
N LEU A 78 -0.83 -14.99 3.49
CA LEU A 78 -2.25 -14.83 3.14
C LEU A 78 -2.89 -16.17 2.72
N GLU A 79 -2.15 -17.00 2.00
CA GLU A 79 -2.60 -18.34 1.58
C GLU A 79 -2.69 -19.30 2.77
N LYS A 80 -1.74 -19.24 3.72
CA LYS A 80 -1.82 -19.98 5.00
C LYS A 80 -3.04 -19.59 5.84
N GLN A 81 -3.52 -18.36 5.72
CA GLN A 81 -4.74 -17.88 6.36
C GLN A 81 -6.01 -18.15 5.53
N SER A 82 -5.88 -18.82 4.38
CA SER A 82 -6.98 -19.10 3.45
C SER A 82 -7.68 -17.84 2.91
N LEU A 83 -7.00 -16.69 2.93
CA LEU A 83 -7.51 -15.41 2.41
C LEU A 83 -7.27 -15.26 0.91
N ILE A 84 -6.28 -15.98 0.37
CA ILE A 84 -6.03 -16.09 -1.05
C ILE A 84 -5.80 -17.55 -1.44
N GLU A 85 -5.80 -17.78 -2.73
CA GLU A 85 -5.30 -19.00 -3.34
C GLU A 85 -4.48 -18.68 -4.60
N ARG A 86 -3.51 -19.54 -4.90
CA ARG A 86 -2.76 -19.46 -6.16
C ARG A 86 -3.20 -20.54 -7.11
N ARG A 87 -3.74 -20.12 -8.25
CA ARG A 87 -4.21 -21.01 -9.32
C ARG A 87 -3.18 -21.05 -10.45
N GLN A 88 -3.05 -22.21 -11.10
CA GLN A 88 -2.26 -22.29 -12.33
C GLN A 88 -2.90 -21.38 -13.39
N ASP A 89 -2.09 -20.59 -14.08
CA ASP A 89 -2.59 -19.76 -15.17
C ASP A 89 -3.09 -20.65 -16.32
N LYS A 90 -4.30 -20.36 -16.79
CA LYS A 90 -4.97 -21.11 -17.87
C LYS A 90 -4.29 -20.90 -19.22
N VAL A 91 -3.59 -19.78 -19.41
CA VAL A 91 -2.94 -19.39 -20.67
C VAL A 91 -1.45 -19.80 -20.67
N ASP A 92 -0.75 -19.61 -19.55
CA ASP A 92 0.65 -20.01 -19.39
C ASP A 92 0.81 -20.92 -18.18
N ARG A 93 0.91 -22.23 -18.39
CA ARG A 93 1.03 -23.22 -17.30
C ARG A 93 2.25 -23.02 -16.40
N ARG A 94 3.23 -22.21 -16.81
CA ARG A 94 4.40 -21.84 -15.99
C ARG A 94 4.09 -20.70 -15.01
N GLY A 95 3.01 -19.96 -15.23
CA GLY A 95 2.56 -18.87 -14.38
C GLY A 95 1.56 -19.31 -13.30
N LYS A 96 1.57 -18.59 -12.17
CA LYS A 96 0.51 -18.64 -11.16
C LYS A 96 -0.22 -17.31 -11.12
N THR A 97 -1.54 -17.39 -11.00
CA THR A 97 -2.42 -16.25 -10.75
C THR A 97 -2.89 -16.27 -9.30
N VAL A 98 -2.99 -15.10 -8.68
CA VAL A 98 -3.37 -14.92 -7.28
C VAL A 98 -4.83 -14.50 -7.22
N HIS A 99 -5.63 -15.21 -6.44
CA HIS A 99 -7.06 -14.96 -6.29
C HIS A 99 -7.43 -14.78 -4.84
N LEU A 100 -8.25 -13.77 -4.51
CA LEU A 100 -8.96 -13.72 -3.23
C LEU A 100 -9.95 -14.90 -3.14
N THR A 101 -9.99 -15.53 -1.97
CA THR A 101 -11.05 -16.47 -1.60
C THR A 101 -12.27 -15.72 -1.06
N ASP A 102 -13.39 -16.41 -0.86
CA ASP A 102 -14.58 -15.82 -0.22
C ASP A 102 -14.26 -15.29 1.19
N GLU A 103 -13.37 -15.96 1.93
CA GLU A 103 -12.89 -15.47 3.22
C GLU A 103 -12.02 -14.22 3.06
N GLY A 104 -11.17 -14.18 2.03
CA GLY A 104 -10.41 -12.99 1.69
C GLY A 104 -11.27 -11.78 1.41
N TRP A 105 -12.37 -11.95 0.67
CA TRP A 105 -13.34 -10.89 0.39
C TRP A 105 -14.01 -10.37 1.66
N ARG A 106 -14.51 -11.26 2.50
CA ARG A 106 -15.13 -10.88 3.79
C ARG A 106 -14.15 -10.18 4.73
N MET A 107 -12.91 -10.66 4.78
CA MET A 107 -11.86 -10.04 5.62
C MET A 107 -11.54 -8.61 5.15
N ILE A 108 -11.58 -8.33 3.84
CA ILE A 108 -11.42 -6.96 3.35
C ILE A 108 -12.54 -6.06 3.87
N GLU A 109 -13.79 -6.51 3.86
CA GLU A 109 -14.93 -5.73 4.36
C GLU A 109 -14.75 -5.37 5.85
N VAL A 110 -14.32 -6.34 6.66
CA VAL A 110 -13.99 -6.11 8.08
C VAL A 110 -12.86 -5.07 8.22
N LEU A 111 -11.81 -5.17 7.42
CA LEU A 111 -10.68 -4.26 7.50
C LEU A 111 -10.96 -2.87 6.94
N ASP A 112 -11.95 -2.71 6.05
CA ASP A 112 -12.34 -1.40 5.53
C ASP A 112 -12.87 -0.50 6.68
N GLU A 113 -13.57 -1.07 7.67
CA GLU A 113 -14.00 -0.37 8.89
C GLU A 113 -12.79 0.06 9.75
N VAL A 114 -11.85 -0.86 9.98
CA VAL A 114 -10.62 -0.58 10.74
C VAL A 114 -9.81 0.55 10.10
N VAL A 115 -9.70 0.54 8.78
CA VAL A 115 -8.97 1.56 8.03
C VAL A 115 -9.71 2.91 8.07
N ALA A 116 -11.04 2.89 8.01
CA ALA A 116 -11.86 4.10 8.13
C ALA A 116 -11.71 4.72 9.54
N GLU A 117 -11.71 3.91 10.59
CA GLU A 117 -11.48 4.36 11.96
C GLU A 117 -10.12 5.04 12.10
N VAL A 118 -9.03 4.38 11.68
CA VAL A 118 -7.68 4.95 11.74
C VAL A 118 -7.57 6.23 10.90
N ARG A 119 -8.23 6.29 9.74
CA ARG A 119 -8.29 7.50 8.92
C ARG A 119 -8.96 8.64 9.68
N ASN A 120 -10.13 8.39 10.27
CA ASN A 120 -10.89 9.40 10.99
C ASN A 120 -10.14 9.90 12.23
N GLU A 121 -9.50 8.99 13.00
CA GLU A 121 -8.67 9.34 14.15
C GLU A 121 -7.47 10.21 13.75
N ASN A 122 -6.72 9.80 12.71
CA ASN A 122 -5.50 10.51 12.31
C ASN A 122 -5.78 11.86 11.65
N LEU A 123 -6.95 12.04 11.04
CA LEU A 123 -7.35 13.29 10.37
C LEU A 123 -8.28 14.17 11.22
N ALA A 124 -8.58 13.76 12.46
CA ALA A 124 -9.46 14.51 13.34
C ALA A 124 -8.96 15.95 13.55
N GLY A 125 -9.84 16.92 13.32
CA GLY A 125 -9.55 18.34 13.49
C GLY A 125 -8.84 19.01 12.32
N ILE A 126 -8.57 18.30 11.22
CA ILE A 126 -8.05 18.88 9.97
C ILE A 126 -9.24 19.20 9.06
N SER A 127 -9.23 20.39 8.44
CA SER A 127 -10.28 20.78 7.51
C SER A 127 -10.16 20.06 6.17
N ASP A 128 -11.28 19.81 5.50
CA ASP A 128 -11.28 19.22 4.14
C ASP A 128 -10.50 20.09 3.14
N ALA A 129 -10.49 21.41 3.33
CA ALA A 129 -9.72 22.34 2.51
C ALA A 129 -8.21 22.12 2.67
N ASP A 130 -7.71 21.95 3.89
CA ASP A 130 -6.27 21.68 4.12
C ASP A 130 -5.86 20.33 3.55
N LEU A 131 -6.72 19.32 3.68
CA LEU A 131 -6.48 17.99 3.08
C LEU A 131 -6.45 18.09 1.56
N ALA A 132 -7.38 18.80 0.93
CA ALA A 132 -7.39 19.01 -0.51
C ALA A 132 -6.10 19.70 -1.00
N HIS A 133 -5.65 20.76 -0.31
CA HIS A 133 -4.38 21.41 -0.65
C HIS A 133 -3.18 20.47 -0.49
N CYS A 134 -3.16 19.65 0.57
CA CYS A 134 -2.09 18.67 0.77
C CYS A 134 -2.05 17.63 -0.36
N LEU A 135 -3.20 17.13 -0.80
CA LEU A 135 -3.30 16.20 -1.91
C LEU A 135 -2.83 16.82 -3.23
N THR A 136 -3.18 18.07 -3.53
CA THR A 136 -2.64 18.78 -4.70
C THR A 136 -1.11 18.90 -4.66
N VAL A 137 -0.52 19.11 -3.47
CA VAL A 137 0.94 19.11 -3.34
C VAL A 137 1.52 17.72 -3.63
N PHE A 138 0.90 16.64 -3.15
CA PHE A 138 1.34 15.28 -3.46
C PHE A 138 1.26 14.98 -4.96
N GLU A 139 0.15 15.32 -5.62
CA GLU A 139 -0.03 15.13 -7.06
C GLU A 139 1.06 15.86 -7.86
N ASN A 140 1.37 17.11 -7.49
CA ASN A 140 2.46 17.86 -8.12
C ASN A 140 3.84 17.21 -7.90
N ILE A 141 4.09 16.59 -6.74
CA ILE A 141 5.36 15.89 -6.50
C ILE A 141 5.41 14.61 -7.34
N GLU A 142 4.32 13.84 -7.38
CA GLU A 142 4.21 12.61 -8.15
C GLU A 142 4.38 12.84 -9.65
N SER A 143 3.85 13.92 -10.20
CA SER A 143 4.03 14.26 -11.63
C SER A 143 5.51 14.48 -11.96
N HIS A 144 6.25 15.21 -11.12
CA HIS A 144 7.68 15.44 -11.34
C HIS A 144 8.50 14.15 -11.23
N VAL A 145 8.15 13.23 -10.33
CA VAL A 145 8.87 11.94 -10.18
C VAL A 145 8.63 11.02 -11.38
N ASN A 146 7.40 10.98 -11.89
CA ASN A 146 7.05 10.15 -13.05
C ASN A 146 7.59 10.72 -14.38
N ASP A 147 7.86 12.02 -14.43
CA ASP A 147 8.45 12.70 -15.59
C ASP A 147 9.99 12.64 -15.65
N VAL A 148 10.67 12.08 -14.63
CA VAL A 148 12.12 11.85 -14.69
C VAL A 148 12.43 10.71 -15.67
N PRO A 149 13.07 10.96 -16.83
CA PRO A 149 13.47 9.91 -17.75
C PRO A 149 14.71 9.21 -17.17
N GLY A 150 14.54 8.05 -16.52
CA GLY A 150 15.68 7.43 -15.86
C GLY A 150 15.53 6.04 -15.25
N ASP A 151 14.47 5.28 -15.53
CA ASP A 151 14.45 3.85 -15.18
C ASP A 151 13.57 3.05 -16.15
N GLN A 152 13.91 3.12 -17.45
CA GLN A 152 13.50 2.12 -18.41
C GLN A 152 14.29 0.85 -18.05
N PRO A 153 13.66 -0.23 -17.54
CA PRO A 153 14.38 -1.47 -17.34
C PRO A 153 14.85 -1.95 -18.72
N ASP A 154 16.16 -2.12 -18.86
CA ASP A 154 16.79 -2.68 -20.04
C ASP A 154 15.97 -3.87 -20.55
N ALA A 155 15.49 -3.74 -21.78
CA ALA A 155 14.84 -4.82 -22.48
C ALA A 155 15.86 -5.96 -22.63
N VAL A 156 15.53 -7.13 -22.07
CA VAL A 156 16.12 -8.42 -22.42
C VAL A 156 15.05 -9.27 -23.10
#